data_AF-A0A838TXB8-F1
#
_entry.id   AF-A0A838TXB8-F1
#
_cell.length_a   1.000
_cell.length_b   1.000
_cell.length_c   1.000
_cell.angle_alpha   90.00
_cell.angle_beta   90.00
_cell.angle_gamma   90.00
#
_symmetry.space_group_name_H-M   'P 1'
#
loop_
_entity.id
_entity.type
_entity.pdbx_description
1 polymer ?
#
loop_
_entity_poly.entity_id
_entity_poly.type
_entity_poly.pdbx_seq_one_letter_code
_entity_poly.pdbx_strand_id
1 'polypeptide(L)'
;MRFLTSQVPTFNRPQKEVVRMEVVRKQIIRGIFIFLIVSNVFLFLRFFLRLFGADPENFFAGLIFMISTLFLLPFFGIFPNSHDGIIAGEMAVDSSAMVAGFCYNILGVLAMIVVQIGTAMLRTNKQADASVEKGKPINTQTVDQTFNHHQP
;
A
#
# COMPACT_ATOMS: atom_id res chain seq x y z
N MET A 1 -41.59 0.64 -37.52
CA MET A 1 -40.23 0.38 -37.01
C MET A 1 -40.26 0.57 -35.50
N ARG A 2 -40.00 -0.48 -34.72
CA ARG A 2 -40.17 -0.53 -33.26
C ARG A 2 -38.81 -0.24 -32.62
N PHE A 3 -38.68 0.91 -31.95
CA PHE A 3 -37.46 1.26 -31.23
C PHE A 3 -37.32 0.36 -30.00
N LEU A 4 -36.28 -0.46 -29.96
CA LEU A 4 -35.87 -1.18 -28.77
C LEU A 4 -35.22 -0.15 -27.83
N THR A 5 -35.96 0.26 -26.81
CA THR A 5 -35.43 1.06 -25.71
C THR A 5 -34.38 0.22 -25.00
N SER A 6 -33.10 0.56 -25.14
CA SER A 6 -32.02 -0.04 -24.36
C SER A 6 -32.20 0.40 -22.90
N GLN A 7 -32.88 -0.45 -22.12
CA GLN A 7 -32.88 -0.34 -20.66
C GLN A 7 -31.45 -0.59 -20.21
N VAL A 8 -30.67 0.48 -20.04
CA VAL A 8 -29.36 0.40 -19.40
C VAL A 8 -29.64 -0.03 -17.97
N PRO A 9 -29.20 -1.22 -17.53
CA PRO A 9 -29.40 -1.62 -16.15
C PRO A 9 -28.67 -0.63 -15.25
N THR A 10 -29.43 0.19 -14.54
CA THR A 10 -28.91 1.07 -13.50
C THR A 10 -28.48 0.19 -12.34
N PHE A 11 -27.22 -0.22 -12.38
CA PHE A 11 -26.62 -0.97 -11.31
C PHE A 11 -26.38 -0.04 -10.12
N ASN A 12 -27.45 0.22 -9.37
CA ASN A 12 -27.42 0.93 -8.10
C ASN A 12 -26.77 0.01 -7.05
N ARG A 13 -25.46 -0.20 -7.16
CA ARG A 13 -24.67 -0.76 -6.05
C ARG A 13 -24.90 0.16 -4.86
N PRO A 14 -25.27 -0.34 -3.66
CA PRO A 14 -25.45 0.51 -2.51
C PRO A 14 -24.17 1.32 -2.32
N GLN A 15 -24.26 2.64 -2.47
CA GLN A 15 -23.10 3.56 -2.48
C GLN A 15 -22.24 3.41 -1.21
N LYS A 16 -22.87 2.94 -0.11
CA LYS A 16 -22.24 2.53 1.14
C LYS A 16 -21.19 1.42 1.00
N GLU A 17 -21.40 0.46 0.10
CA GLU A 17 -20.51 -0.69 -0.09
C GLU A 17 -19.25 -0.29 -0.87
N VAL A 18 -19.37 0.51 -1.94
CA VAL A 18 -18.21 1.01 -2.70
C VAL A 18 -17.30 1.92 -1.86
N VAL A 19 -17.88 2.76 -0.99
CA VAL A 19 -17.11 3.60 -0.06
C VAL A 19 -16.38 2.75 1.00
N ARG A 20 -17.04 1.70 1.53
CA ARG A 20 -16.40 0.79 2.51
C ARG A 20 -15.19 0.09 1.91
N MET A 21 -15.28 -0.37 0.65
CA MET A 21 -14.17 -1.06 -0.01
C MET A 21 -12.94 -0.16 -0.21
N GLU A 22 -13.16 1.14 -0.49
CA GLU A 22 -12.05 2.11 -0.55
C GLU A 22 -11.35 2.30 0.79
N VAL A 23 -12.11 2.38 1.89
CA VAL A 23 -11.54 2.58 3.22
C VAL A 23 -10.74 1.36 3.65
N VAL A 24 -11.28 0.14 3.44
CA VAL A 24 -10.59 -1.11 3.77
C VAL A 24 -9.28 -1.24 2.98
N ARG A 25 -9.32 -0.96 1.68
CA ARG A 25 -8.10 -0.97 0.83
C ARG A 25 -7.03 -0.02 1.37
N LYS A 26 -7.40 1.22 1.69
CA LYS A 26 -6.46 2.23 2.23
C LYS A 26 -5.89 1.81 3.58
N GLN A 27 -6.70 1.19 4.44
CA GLN A 27 -6.25 0.67 5.74
C GLN A 27 -5.24 -0.49 5.59
N ILE A 28 -5.50 -1.44 4.69
CA ILE A 28 -4.58 -2.57 4.43
C ILE A 28 -3.23 -2.05 3.94
N ILE A 29 -3.23 -1.16 2.94
CA ILE A 29 -2.00 -0.58 2.38
C ILE A 29 -1.21 0.13 3.48
N ARG A 30 -1.88 0.97 4.29
CA ARG A 30 -1.24 1.66 5.42
C ARG A 30 -0.64 0.67 6.42
N GLY A 31 -1.34 -0.41 6.74
CA GLY A 31 -0.85 -1.46 7.64
C GLY A 31 0.43 -2.12 7.13
N ILE A 32 0.49 -2.46 5.85
CA ILE A 32 1.68 -3.05 5.22
C ILE A 32 2.87 -2.09 5.29
N PHE A 33 2.66 -0.81 4.99
CA PHE A 33 3.73 0.19 5.09
C PHE A 33 4.26 0.35 6.51
N ILE A 34 3.37 0.45 7.50
CA ILE A 34 3.77 0.53 8.91
C ILE A 34 4.57 -0.71 9.29
N PHE A 35 4.10 -1.90 8.92
CA PHE A 35 4.81 -3.15 9.18
C PHE A 35 6.22 -3.14 8.58
N LEU A 36 6.38 -2.75 7.32
CA LEU A 36 7.68 -2.72 6.63
C LEU A 36 8.64 -1.70 7.26
N ILE A 37 8.14 -0.55 7.70
CA ILE A 37 8.97 0.46 8.37
C ILE A 37 9.40 -0.05 9.74
N VAL A 38 8.46 -0.59 10.52
CA VAL A 38 8.73 -1.13 11.85
C VAL A 38 9.75 -2.27 11.76
N SER A 39 9.55 -3.25 10.88
CA SER A 39 10.49 -4.35 10.71
C SER A 39 11.88 -3.85 10.34
N ASN A 40 11.99 -2.87 9.44
CA ASN A 40 13.26 -2.25 9.09
C ASN A 40 13.95 -1.60 10.28
N VAL A 41 13.23 -0.78 11.05
CA VAL A 41 13.79 -0.09 12.23
C VAL A 41 14.34 -1.11 13.22
N PHE A 42 13.59 -2.17 13.53
CA PHE A 42 14.06 -3.21 14.44
C PHE A 42 15.27 -3.98 13.91
N LEU A 43 15.33 -4.28 12.60
CA LEU A 43 16.46 -4.98 11.99
C LEU A 43 17.71 -4.11 11.92
N PHE A 44 17.57 -2.83 11.58
CA PHE A 44 18.68 -1.87 11.63
C PHE A 44 19.19 -1.70 13.05
N LEU A 45 18.29 -1.56 14.02
CA LEU A 45 18.67 -1.42 15.42
C LEU A 45 19.41 -2.66 15.91
N ARG A 46 18.90 -3.88 15.62
CA ARG A 46 19.62 -5.14 15.86
C ARG A 46 21.01 -5.11 15.26
N PHE A 47 21.12 -4.73 13.99
CA PHE A 47 22.39 -4.67 13.28
C PHE A 47 23.40 -3.75 13.97
N PHE A 48 22.99 -2.53 14.33
CA PHE A 48 23.86 -1.59 15.05
C PHE A 48 24.23 -2.11 16.45
N LEU A 49 23.26 -2.62 17.21
CA LEU A 49 23.52 -3.18 18.53
C LEU A 49 24.55 -4.31 18.46
N ARG A 50 24.42 -5.21 17.48
CA ARG A 50 25.39 -6.31 17.31
C ARG A 50 26.75 -5.82 16.82
N LEU A 51 26.78 -4.81 15.96
CA LEU A 51 28.02 -4.20 15.49
C LEU A 51 28.82 -3.58 16.64
N PHE A 52 28.13 -2.98 17.62
CA PHE A 52 28.75 -2.43 18.82
C PHE A 52 28.95 -3.44 19.95
N GLY A 53 28.64 -4.73 19.73
CA GLY A 53 28.80 -5.77 20.74
C GLY A 53 27.85 -5.63 21.94
N ALA A 54 26.65 -5.11 21.71
CA ALA A 54 25.64 -4.94 22.75
C ALA A 54 25.32 -6.26 23.46
N ASP A 55 25.22 -6.19 24.78
CA ASP A 55 24.96 -7.34 25.64
C ASP A 55 23.49 -7.81 25.51
N PRO A 56 23.22 -9.06 25.09
CA PRO A 56 21.86 -9.60 25.01
C PRO A 56 21.15 -9.72 26.37
N GLU A 57 21.88 -9.76 27.49
CA GLU A 57 21.29 -9.79 28.84
C GLU A 57 20.73 -8.43 29.25
N ASN A 58 21.16 -7.35 28.59
CA ASN A 58 20.57 -6.05 28.80
C ASN A 58 19.11 -6.04 28.34
N PHE A 59 18.20 -5.56 29.19
CA PHE A 59 16.77 -5.54 28.91
C PHE A 59 16.43 -4.89 27.56
N PHE A 60 17.03 -3.74 27.24
CA PHE A 60 16.74 -3.04 25.99
C PHE A 60 17.27 -3.82 24.79
N ALA A 61 18.53 -4.23 24.81
CA ALA A 61 19.14 -4.95 23.69
C ALA A 61 18.48 -6.33 23.48
N GLY A 62 18.22 -7.06 24.57
CA GLY A 62 17.50 -8.33 24.56
C GLY A 62 16.10 -8.20 23.97
N LEU A 63 15.34 -7.15 24.29
CA LEU A 63 14.03 -6.88 23.67
C LEU A 63 14.14 -6.65 22.16
N ILE A 64 15.11 -5.85 21.72
CA ILE A 64 15.33 -5.62 20.28
C ILE A 64 15.70 -6.92 19.58
N PHE A 65 16.61 -7.71 20.15
CA PHE A 65 17.00 -9.01 19.62
C PHE A 65 15.83 -9.98 19.55
N MET A 66 14.99 -10.05 20.59
CA MET A 66 13.80 -10.90 20.61
C MET A 66 12.79 -10.51 19.53
N ILE A 67 12.42 -9.24 19.44
CA ILE A 67 11.41 -8.78 18.46
C ILE A 67 11.95 -8.91 17.03
N SER A 68 13.20 -8.53 16.81
CA SER A 68 13.84 -8.60 15.48
C SER A 68 13.98 -10.03 14.97
N THR A 69 14.12 -11.02 15.86
CA THR A 69 14.13 -12.44 15.51
C THR A 69 12.84 -12.85 14.78
N LEU A 70 11.67 -12.31 15.13
CA LEU A 70 10.43 -12.59 14.39
C LEU A 70 10.50 -12.11 12.93
N PHE A 71 11.15 -10.97 12.68
CA PHE A 71 11.32 -10.44 11.33
C PHE A 71 12.40 -11.18 10.54
N LEU A 72 13.27 -11.93 11.21
CA LEU A 72 14.28 -12.76 10.56
C LEU A 72 13.80 -14.16 10.20
N LEU A 73 12.70 -14.64 10.78
CA LEU A 73 12.14 -15.98 10.54
C LEU A 73 12.13 -16.42 9.07
N PRO A 74 11.66 -15.62 8.09
CA PRO A 74 11.62 -16.05 6.69
C PRO A 74 13.00 -16.14 6.02
N PHE A 75 14.05 -15.59 6.65
CA PHE A 75 15.42 -15.58 6.15
C PHE A 75 16.33 -16.55 6.92
N PHE A 76 15.77 -17.35 7.83
CA PHE A 76 16.52 -18.36 8.58
C PHE A 76 17.08 -19.44 7.64
N GLY A 77 18.31 -19.86 7.91
CA GLY A 77 19.02 -20.87 7.12
C GLY A 77 19.70 -20.35 5.86
N ILE A 78 19.56 -19.06 5.51
CA ILE A 78 20.24 -18.46 4.35
C ILE A 78 21.74 -18.22 4.64
N PHE A 79 22.08 -17.80 5.86
CA PHE A 79 23.46 -17.55 6.27
C PHE A 79 23.86 -18.47 7.43
N PRO A 80 25.02 -19.15 7.36
CA PRO A 80 25.48 -20.02 8.44
C PRO A 80 25.73 -19.23 9.74
N ASN A 81 25.17 -19.73 10.83
CA ASN A 81 25.54 -19.50 12.23
C ASN A 81 25.58 -18.05 12.75
N SER A 82 24.69 -17.16 12.30
CA SER A 82 24.49 -15.87 12.98
C SER A 82 23.51 -15.94 14.16
N HIS A 83 22.85 -17.08 14.42
CA HIS A 83 21.83 -17.19 15.48
C HIS A 83 22.31 -17.90 16.76
N ASP A 84 23.28 -18.81 16.65
CA ASP A 84 23.65 -19.70 17.77
C ASP A 84 24.66 -19.11 18.77
N GLY A 85 25.13 -17.88 18.54
CA GLY A 85 26.03 -17.19 19.47
C GLY A 85 25.82 -15.69 19.40
N ILE A 86 24.96 -15.16 20.27
CA ILE A 86 25.07 -13.75 20.68
C ILE A 86 25.90 -13.78 21.96
N ILE A 87 27.19 -13.53 21.84
CA ILE A 87 28.11 -13.44 22.97
C ILE A 87 28.26 -11.96 23.34
N ALA A 88 28.01 -11.63 24.61
CA ALA A 88 28.14 -10.26 25.10
C ALA A 88 29.57 -9.73 24.87
N GLY A 89 29.70 -8.52 24.32
CA GLY A 89 30.99 -7.88 24.08
C GLY A 89 31.71 -8.32 22.80
N GLU A 90 31.18 -9.27 22.04
CA GLU A 90 31.72 -9.64 20.72
C GLU A 90 31.12 -8.76 19.62
N MET A 91 31.96 -8.00 18.93
CA MET A 91 31.55 -7.23 17.76
C MET A 91 31.33 -8.16 16.58
N ALA A 92 30.08 -8.36 16.18
CA ALA A 92 29.73 -9.26 15.08
C ALA A 92 28.78 -8.57 14.09
N VAL A 93 29.06 -8.74 12.81
CA VAL A 93 28.20 -8.26 11.71
C VAL A 93 27.05 -9.25 11.54
N ASP A 94 25.81 -8.80 11.75
CA ASP A 94 24.62 -9.62 11.49
C ASP A 94 24.23 -9.57 10.01
N SER A 95 24.85 -10.44 9.21
CA SER A 95 24.56 -10.55 7.76
C SER A 95 23.09 -10.86 7.48
N SER A 96 22.44 -11.65 8.34
CA SER A 96 21.01 -11.98 8.21
C SER A 96 20.14 -10.75 8.39
N ALA A 97 20.42 -9.91 9.40
CA ALA A 97 19.71 -8.66 9.64
C ALA A 97 19.90 -7.64 8.50
N MET A 98 21.12 -7.52 7.96
CA MET A 98 21.37 -6.65 6.80
C MET A 98 20.55 -7.09 5.59
N VAL A 99 20.60 -8.37 5.24
CA VAL A 99 19.91 -8.88 4.06
C VAL A 99 18.40 -8.80 4.22
N ALA A 100 17.88 -9.14 5.40
CA ALA A 100 16.45 -8.98 5.70
C ALA A 100 16.01 -7.51 5.57
N GLY A 101 16.76 -6.56 6.15
CA GLY A 101 16.48 -5.13 6.02
C GLY A 101 16.51 -4.65 4.56
N PHE A 102 17.46 -5.14 3.77
CA PHE A 102 17.55 -4.85 2.35
C PHE A 102 16.36 -5.40 1.56
N CYS A 103 15.98 -6.66 1.78
CA CYS A 103 14.81 -7.28 1.17
C CYS A 103 13.51 -6.52 1.51
N TYR A 104 13.33 -6.13 2.77
CA TYR A 104 12.16 -5.35 3.18
C TYR A 104 12.13 -3.95 2.57
N ASN A 105 13.29 -3.31 2.34
CA ASN A 105 13.36 -2.05 1.60
C ASN A 105 12.90 -2.21 0.15
N ILE A 106 13.38 -3.25 -0.54
CA ILE A 106 12.95 -3.56 -1.91
C ILE A 106 11.43 -3.79 -1.94
N LEU A 107 10.90 -4.55 -0.97
CA LEU A 107 9.48 -4.83 -0.88
C LEU A 107 8.65 -3.56 -0.62
N GLY A 108 9.17 -2.64 0.19
CA GLY A 108 8.56 -1.33 0.44
C GLY A 108 8.51 -0.45 -0.81
N VAL A 109 9.61 -0.37 -1.56
CA VAL A 109 9.65 0.37 -2.83
C VAL A 109 8.68 -0.25 -3.84
N LEU A 110 8.67 -1.57 -3.95
CA LEU A 110 7.74 -2.28 -4.84
C LEU A 110 6.28 -1.97 -4.46
N ALA A 111 5.96 -2.00 -3.17
CA ALA A 111 4.62 -1.65 -2.68
C ALA A 111 4.25 -0.19 -3.02
N MET A 112 5.19 0.76 -2.92
CA MET A 112 4.95 2.16 -3.31
C MET A 112 4.64 2.28 -4.80
N ILE A 113 5.42 1.63 -5.65
CA ILE A 113 5.24 1.63 -7.10
C ILE A 113 3.86 1.07 -7.46
N VAL A 114 3.47 -0.06 -6.86
CA VAL A 114 2.15 -0.68 -7.10
C VAL A 114 1.01 0.26 -6.71
N VAL A 115 1.12 0.93 -5.56
CA VAL A 115 0.12 1.91 -5.12
C VAL A 115 0.05 3.09 -6.08
N GLN A 116 1.20 3.61 -6.51
CA GLN A 116 1.27 4.76 -7.42
C GLN A 116 0.64 4.43 -8.77
N ILE A 117 0.99 3.29 -9.38
CA ILE A 117 0.38 2.83 -10.64
C ILE A 117 -1.13 2.66 -10.47
N GLY A 118 -1.56 2.00 -9.39
CA GLY A 118 -2.98 1.79 -9.12
C GLY A 118 -3.75 3.11 -8.99
N THR A 119 -3.19 4.13 -8.35
CA THR A 119 -3.83 5.45 -8.24
C THR A 119 -3.81 6.24 -9.55
N ALA A 120 -2.75 6.11 -10.36
CA ALA A 120 -2.67 6.77 -11.66
C ALA A 120 -3.72 6.23 -12.63
N MET A 121 -3.89 4.90 -12.70
CA MET A 121 -4.87 4.25 -13.57
C MET A 121 -6.32 4.65 -13.24
N LEU A 122 -6.64 4.87 -11.97
CA LEU A 122 -7.98 5.29 -11.54
C LEU A 122 -8.32 6.74 -11.96
N ARG A 123 -7.31 7.61 -12.09
CA ARG A 123 -7.52 9.01 -12.51
C ARG A 123 -7.87 9.11 -13.98
N THR A 124 -7.24 8.30 -14.83
CA THR A 124 -7.47 8.29 -16.28
C THR A 124 -8.92 7.92 -16.62
N ASN A 125 -9.47 6.87 -16.01
CA ASN A 125 -10.85 6.46 -16.28
C ASN A 125 -11.87 7.52 -15.84
N LYS A 126 -11.68 8.13 -14.66
CA LYS A 126 -12.57 9.20 -14.18
C LYS A 126 -12.56 10.43 -15.10
N GLN A 127 -11.42 10.74 -15.70
CA GLN A 127 -11.30 11.85 -16.67
C GLN A 127 -11.94 11.53 -18.02
N ALA A 128 -11.86 10.27 -18.48
CA ALA A 128 -12.56 9.82 -19.67
C ALA A 128 -14.08 9.97 -19.51
N ASP A 129 -14.64 9.55 -18.37
CA ASP A 129 -16.07 9.68 -18.08
C ASP A 129 -16.53 11.14 -18.03
N ALA A 130 -15.75 12.02 -17.37
CA ALA A 130 -16.07 13.45 -17.28
C ALA A 130 -15.98 14.17 -18.64
N SER A 131 -15.14 13.69 -19.55
CA SER A 131 -14.99 14.25 -20.90
C SER A 131 -16.15 13.79 -21.80
N VAL A 132 -16.62 12.55 -21.64
CA VAL A 132 -17.81 12.02 -22.33
C VAL A 132 -19.08 12.74 -21.87
N GLU A 133 -19.21 13.05 -20.58
CA GLU A 133 -20.36 13.79 -20.05
C GLU A 133 -20.39 15.25 -20.54
N LYS A 134 -19.23 15.94 -20.56
CA LYS A 134 -19.12 17.31 -21.11
C LYS A 134 -19.25 17.36 -22.63
N GLY A 135 -18.89 16.29 -23.32
CA GLY A 135 -19.02 16.16 -24.77
C GLY A 135 -20.41 15.71 -25.24
N LYS A 136 -21.34 15.42 -24.31
CA LYS A 136 -22.73 15.12 -24.67
C LYS A 136 -23.34 16.37 -25.30
N PRO A 137 -23.77 16.34 -26.58
CA PRO A 137 -24.34 17.51 -27.21
C PRO A 137 -25.51 18.01 -26.37
N ILE A 138 -25.51 19.31 -26.06
CA ILE A 138 -26.67 19.99 -25.51
C ILE A 138 -27.81 19.65 -26.46
N ASN A 139 -28.85 18.99 -25.95
CA ASN A 139 -30.02 18.71 -26.77
C ASN A 139 -30.65 20.05 -27.12
N THR A 140 -30.39 20.55 -28.32
CA THR A 140 -30.92 21.82 -28.84
C THR A 140 -32.45 21.82 -28.85
N GLN A 141 -33.09 20.65 -28.79
CA GLN A 141 -34.55 20.54 -28.67
C GLN A 141 -35.08 21.13 -27.35
N THR A 142 -34.28 21.16 -26.28
CA THR A 142 -34.72 21.80 -25.02
C THR A 142 -34.55 23.33 -25.08
N VAL A 143 -33.57 23.81 -25.85
CA VAL A 143 -33.34 25.26 -26.03
C VAL A 143 -34.46 25.86 -26.88
N ASP A 144 -34.85 25.20 -27.96
CA ASP A 144 -35.96 25.66 -28.80
C ASP A 144 -37.32 25.62 -28.08
N GLN A 145 -37.51 24.69 -27.13
CA GLN A 145 -38.75 24.63 -26.32
C GLN A 145 -38.85 25.75 -25.27
N THR A 146 -37.74 26.24 -24.72
CA THR A 146 -37.74 27.39 -23.81
C THR A 146 -37.89 28.73 -24.54
N PHE A 147 -37.46 28.82 -25.81
CA PHE A 147 -37.60 30.04 -26.62
C PHE A 147 -38.97 30.16 -27.31
N ASN A 148 -39.66 29.05 -27.62
CA ASN A 148 -41.00 29.09 -28.23
C ASN A 148 -42.17 29.34 -27.26
N HIS A 149 -41.93 29.40 -25.95
CA HIS A 149 -42.96 29.72 -24.95
C HIS A 149 -42.92 31.17 -24.43
N HIS A 150 -42.11 32.05 -25.03
CA HIS A 150 -42.03 33.46 -24.66
C HIS A 150 -42.07 34.39 -25.87
N GLN A 151 -43.23 34.45 -26.55
CA GLN A 151 -43.80 35.71 -27.08
C GLN A 151 -45.05 35.44 -27.94
N PRO A 152 -46.05 36.33 -27.88
CA PRO A 152 -46.72 36.88 -26.71
C PRO A 152 -48.16 36.36 -26.54
#